data_AF-A0A6I2F6S4-F1
#
_entry.id   AF-A0A6I2F6S4-F1
#
_cell.length_a   1.000
_cell.length_b   1.000
_cell.length_c   1.000
_cell.angle_alpha   90.00
_cell.angle_beta   90.00
_cell.angle_gamma   90.00
#
_symmetry.space_group_name_H-M   'P 1'
#
loop_
_entity.id
_entity.type
_entity.pdbx_description
1 polymer ?
#
loop_
_entity_poly.entity_id
_entity_poly.type
_entity_poly.pdbx_seq_one_letter_code
_entity_poly.pdbx_strand_id
1 'polypeptide(L)'
;MTAARLLLVPYLVVLGLFVFTPGDDAQPVGSALVIAAELVAALGVPFDAAYTVIEFGANIALFVPLGLLLVLAVRGMPVWGAALIGALTTCVIEVVQLAIPGRFSTLSDVIANTLGTVLGAAIAWAALRRRSRAGAIRPDRSRTA
;
A
#
# COMPACT_ATOMS: atom_id res chain seq x y z
N MET A 1 -3.97 -13.52 -13.41
CA MET A 1 -2.96 -12.54 -13.84
C MET A 1 -3.60 -11.37 -14.58
N THR A 2 -4.56 -11.61 -15.49
CA THR A 2 -5.30 -10.54 -16.20
C THR A 2 -6.06 -9.61 -15.25
N ALA A 3 -6.80 -10.13 -14.26
CA ALA A 3 -7.53 -9.31 -13.29
C ALA A 3 -6.60 -8.38 -12.46
N ALA A 4 -5.45 -8.86 -12.00
CA ALA A 4 -4.51 -8.04 -11.24
C ALA A 4 -3.94 -6.88 -12.07
N ARG A 5 -3.69 -7.09 -13.37
CA ARG A 5 -3.26 -6.02 -14.30
C ARG A 5 -4.37 -5.00 -14.52
N LEU A 6 -5.61 -5.48 -14.69
CA LEU A 6 -6.79 -4.61 -14.86
C LEU A 6 -7.09 -3.80 -13.60
N LEU A 7 -6.73 -4.29 -12.41
CA LEU A 7 -6.90 -3.58 -11.15
C LEU A 7 -5.72 -2.66 -10.81
N LEU A 8 -4.51 -2.98 -11.26
CA LEU A 8 -3.33 -2.18 -10.99
C LEU A 8 -3.44 -0.77 -11.56
N VAL A 9 -3.85 -0.63 -12.82
CA VAL A 9 -3.99 0.68 -13.47
C VAL A 9 -5.00 1.60 -12.74
N PRO A 10 -6.27 1.21 -12.52
CA PRO A 10 -7.22 2.08 -11.83
C PRO A 10 -6.79 2.35 -10.39
N TYR A 11 -6.15 1.38 -9.72
CA TYR A 11 -5.62 1.62 -8.38
C TYR A 11 -4.47 2.63 -8.38
N LEU A 12 -3.55 2.59 -9.36
CA LEU A 12 -2.51 3.62 -9.51
C LEU A 12 -3.10 5.00 -9.78
N VAL A 13 -4.20 5.08 -10.55
CA VAL A 13 -4.93 6.33 -10.76
C VAL A 13 -5.52 6.84 -9.45
N VAL A 14 -6.22 5.99 -8.69
CA VAL A 14 -6.80 6.36 -7.39
C VAL A 14 -5.70 6.79 -6.41
N LEU A 15 -4.60 6.05 -6.35
CA LEU A 15 -3.44 6.38 -5.51
C LEU A 15 -2.85 7.73 -5.90
N GLY A 16 -2.64 7.97 -7.20
CA GLY A 16 -2.15 9.25 -7.70
C GLY A 16 -3.08 10.40 -7.38
N LEU A 17 -4.39 10.23 -7.55
CA LEU A 17 -5.38 11.24 -7.14
C LEU A 17 -5.26 11.53 -5.64
N PHE A 18 -5.19 10.51 -4.80
CA PHE A 18 -5.05 10.68 -3.35
C PHE A 18 -3.81 11.48 -2.95
N VAL A 19 -2.69 11.17 -3.58
CA VAL A 19 -1.38 11.67 -3.20
C VAL A 19 -1.12 13.08 -3.76
N PHE A 20 -1.62 13.37 -4.98
CA PHE A 20 -1.40 14.65 -5.66
C PHE A 20 -2.52 15.68 -5.43
N THR A 21 -3.63 15.32 -4.77
CA THR A 21 -4.65 16.30 -4.37
C THR A 21 -4.03 17.28 -3.36
N PRO A 22 -4.22 18.61 -3.51
CA PRO A 22 -3.78 19.59 -2.53
C PRO A 22 -4.28 19.28 -1.11
N GLY A 23 -3.54 19.71 -0.09
CA GLY A 23 -3.89 19.42 1.31
C GLY A 23 -5.30 19.92 1.67
N ASP A 24 -5.64 21.11 1.19
CA ASP A 24 -6.93 21.77 1.43
C ASP A 24 -8.12 21.08 0.74
N ASP A 25 -7.86 20.25 -0.27
CA ASP A 25 -8.88 19.50 -1.03
C ASP A 25 -8.99 18.04 -0.57
N ALA A 26 -8.00 17.53 0.18
CA ALA A 26 -7.97 16.18 0.75
C ALA A 26 -8.83 16.02 2.02
N GLN A 27 -9.72 16.99 2.28
CA GLN A 27 -10.51 17.17 3.51
C GLN A 27 -11.26 15.92 3.99
N PRO A 28 -11.92 15.10 3.14
CA PRO A 28 -12.69 13.96 3.66
C PRO A 28 -11.82 12.94 4.39
N VAL A 29 -10.60 12.70 3.88
CA VAL A 29 -9.66 11.74 4.46
C VAL A 29 -8.96 12.36 5.64
N GLY A 30 -8.52 13.63 5.52
CA GLY A 30 -7.97 14.38 6.64
C GLY A 30 -8.93 14.41 7.83
N SER A 31 -10.21 14.67 7.58
CA SER A 31 -11.27 14.68 8.61
C SER A 31 -11.40 13.32 9.30
N ALA A 32 -11.35 12.21 8.55
CA ALA A 32 -11.43 10.87 9.12
C ALA A 32 -10.22 10.56 10.03
N LEU A 33 -9.01 10.98 9.63
CA LEU A 33 -7.81 10.83 10.46
C LEU A 33 -7.88 11.69 11.73
N VAL A 34 -8.37 12.92 11.62
CA VAL A 34 -8.60 13.82 12.77
C VAL A 34 -9.60 13.21 13.74
N ILE A 35 -10.76 12.73 13.26
CA ILE A 35 -11.77 12.08 14.10
C ILE A 35 -11.18 10.86 14.80
N ALA A 36 -10.44 10.01 14.08
CA ALA A 36 -9.81 8.84 14.68
C ALA A 36 -8.79 9.24 15.76
N ALA A 37 -8.01 10.31 15.52
CA ALA A 37 -7.06 10.84 16.48
C ALA A 37 -7.75 11.45 17.71
N GLU A 38 -8.87 12.17 17.53
CA GLU A 38 -9.69 12.70 18.64
C GLU A 38 -10.25 11.57 19.52
N LEU A 39 -10.72 10.48 18.91
CA LEU A 39 -11.21 9.32 19.66
C LEU A 39 -10.10 8.67 20.50
N VAL A 40 -8.90 8.53 19.95
CA VAL A 40 -7.75 8.01 20.69
C VAL A 40 -7.28 9.02 21.74
N ALA A 41 -7.36 10.31 21.44
CA ALA A 41 -7.00 11.36 22.39
C ALA A 41 -7.95 11.43 23.59
N ALA A 42 -9.23 11.14 23.36
CA ALA A 42 -10.22 10.99 24.43
C ALA A 42 -9.89 9.84 25.41
N LEU A 43 -9.02 8.90 25.02
CA LEU A 43 -8.50 7.83 25.88
C LEU A 43 -7.26 8.26 26.69
N GLY A 44 -6.84 9.53 26.61
CA GLY A 44 -5.71 10.08 27.36
C GLY A 44 -4.38 10.10 26.60
N VAL A 45 -4.36 9.77 25.31
CA VAL A 45 -3.18 9.90 24.45
C VAL A 45 -3.08 11.34 23.94
N PRO A 46 -1.90 11.98 23.87
CA PRO A 46 -1.77 13.29 23.23
C PRO A 46 -2.24 13.24 21.76
N PHE A 47 -3.03 14.23 21.33
CA PHE A 47 -3.61 14.26 19.98
C PHE A 47 -2.54 14.13 18.89
N ASP A 48 -1.44 14.89 19.00
CA ASP A 48 -0.36 14.86 17.99
C ASP A 48 0.26 13.46 17.83
N ALA A 49 0.42 12.74 18.95
CA ALA A 49 0.94 11.37 18.94
C ALA A 49 -0.08 10.40 18.34
N ALA A 50 -1.35 10.53 18.69
CA ALA A 50 -2.43 9.72 18.10
C ALA A 50 -2.53 9.95 16.59
N TYR A 51 -2.55 11.20 16.15
CA TYR A 51 -2.60 11.58 14.75
C TYR A 51 -1.43 11.00 13.97
N THR A 52 -0.20 11.19 14.47
CA THR A 52 1.03 10.66 13.84
C THR A 52 0.96 9.14 13.62
N VAL A 53 0.51 8.38 14.63
CA VAL A 53 0.44 6.91 14.54
C VAL A 53 -0.65 6.46 13.55
N ILE A 54 -1.81 7.11 13.59
CA ILE A 54 -2.95 6.79 12.71
C ILE A 54 -2.59 7.14 11.26
N GLU A 55 -2.01 8.30 11.02
CA GLU A 55 -1.54 8.73 9.70
C GLU A 55 -0.49 7.77 9.14
N PHE A 56 0.53 7.42 9.94
CA PHE A 56 1.55 6.44 9.57
C PHE A 56 0.93 5.07 9.21
N GLY A 57 -0.04 4.60 10.01
CA GLY A 57 -0.78 3.37 9.74
C GLY A 57 -1.64 3.43 8.48
N ALA A 58 -2.28 4.58 8.22
CA ALA A 58 -3.07 4.81 7.02
C ALA A 58 -2.21 4.78 5.76
N ASN A 59 -1.01 5.36 5.81
CA ASN A 59 -0.03 5.32 4.72
C ASN A 59 0.44 3.88 4.41
N ILE A 60 0.73 3.09 5.44
CA ILE A 60 0.98 1.64 5.28
C ILE A 60 -0.20 0.97 4.57
N ALA A 61 -1.42 1.16 5.09
CA ALA A 61 -2.62 0.52 4.57
C ALA A 61 -2.90 0.93 3.11
N LEU A 62 -2.66 2.20 2.78
CA LEU A 62 -2.84 2.74 1.44
C LEU A 62 -1.92 2.06 0.44
N PHE A 63 -0.69 1.69 0.80
CA PHE A 63 0.31 1.06 -0.09
C PHE A 63 0.31 -0.47 -0.09
N VAL A 64 -0.38 -1.14 0.83
CA VAL A 64 -0.53 -2.61 0.82
C VAL A 64 -1.09 -3.13 -0.52
N PRO A 65 -2.18 -2.56 -1.08
CA PRO A 65 -2.70 -3.03 -2.36
C PRO A 65 -1.70 -2.85 -3.51
N LEU A 66 -0.87 -1.80 -3.50
CA LEU A 66 0.18 -1.59 -4.50
C LEU A 66 1.12 -2.80 -4.56
N GLY A 67 1.71 -3.17 -3.42
CA GLY A 67 2.64 -4.30 -3.33
C GLY A 67 2.00 -5.62 -3.74
N LEU A 68 0.76 -5.83 -3.31
CA LEU A 68 -0.02 -7.01 -3.66
C LEU A 68 -0.25 -7.10 -5.18
N LEU A 69 -0.70 -6.01 -5.79
CA LEU A 69 -1.00 -5.96 -7.22
C LEU A 69 0.27 -6.07 -8.07
N LEU A 70 1.39 -5.46 -7.67
CA LEU A 70 2.67 -5.60 -8.37
C LEU A 70 3.10 -7.06 -8.48
N VAL A 71 3.05 -7.81 -7.38
CA VAL A 71 3.44 -9.24 -7.37
C VAL A 71 2.46 -10.11 -8.16
N LEU A 72 1.15 -9.81 -8.12
CA LEU A 72 0.14 -10.61 -8.84
C LEU A 72 0.04 -10.27 -10.34
N ALA A 73 0.35 -9.03 -10.72
CA ALA A 73 0.25 -8.55 -12.10
C ALA A 73 1.51 -8.86 -12.92
N VAL A 74 2.68 -8.81 -12.30
CA VAL A 74 3.98 -9.03 -12.95
C VAL A 74 4.49 -10.43 -12.63
N ARG A 75 4.57 -11.29 -13.67
CA ARG A 75 4.98 -12.68 -13.50
C ARG A 75 6.43 -12.78 -13.02
N GLY A 76 6.66 -13.48 -11.92
CA GLY A 76 8.00 -13.68 -11.36
C GLY A 76 8.53 -12.49 -10.55
N MET A 77 7.72 -11.46 -10.28
CA MET A 77 8.12 -10.33 -9.45
C MET A 77 8.52 -10.79 -8.03
N PRO A 78 9.77 -10.59 -7.59
CA PRO A 78 10.18 -10.88 -6.23
C PRO A 78 9.75 -9.76 -5.27
N VAL A 79 9.63 -10.09 -3.98
CA VAL A 79 9.21 -9.13 -2.93
C VAL A 79 10.13 -7.91 -2.88
N TRP A 80 11.44 -8.09 -3.00
CA TRP A 80 12.40 -6.99 -3.00
C TRP A 80 12.26 -6.07 -4.23
N GLY A 81 11.84 -6.61 -5.38
CA GLY A 81 11.61 -5.82 -6.59
C GLY A 81 10.37 -4.93 -6.44
N ALA A 82 9.29 -5.47 -5.86
CA ALA A 82 8.12 -4.68 -5.50
C ALA A 82 8.46 -3.61 -4.44
N ALA A 83 9.29 -3.96 -3.45
CA ALA A 83 9.76 -3.02 -2.43
C ALA A 83 10.53 -1.84 -3.04
N LEU A 84 11.45 -2.10 -3.98
CA LEU A 84 12.21 -1.07 -4.68
C LEU A 84 11.28 -0.15 -5.49
N ILE A 85 10.29 -0.70 -6.19
CA ILE A 85 9.29 0.08 -6.92
C ILE A 85 8.47 0.96 -5.96
N GLY A 86 8.03 0.42 -4.82
CA GLY A 86 7.31 1.17 -3.80
C GLY A 86 8.12 2.32 -3.22
N ALA A 87 9.39 2.05 -2.87
CA ALA A 87 10.31 3.04 -2.35
C ALA A 87 10.56 4.17 -3.37
N LEU A 88 10.86 3.83 -4.63
CA LEU A 88 11.07 4.82 -5.69
C LEU A 88 9.80 5.64 -5.96
N THR A 89 8.64 4.97 -6.03
CA THR A 89 7.34 5.64 -6.18
C THR A 89 7.13 6.66 -5.07
N THR A 90 7.43 6.29 -3.83
CA THR A 90 7.25 7.18 -2.69
C THR A 90 8.24 8.34 -2.69
N CYS A 91 9.52 8.09 -3.01
CA CYS A 91 10.49 9.19 -3.16
C CYS A 91 10.04 10.21 -4.23
N VAL A 92 9.47 9.75 -5.34
CA VAL A 92 8.91 10.64 -6.37
C VAL A 92 7.73 11.43 -5.82
N ILE A 93 6.84 10.78 -5.08
CA ILE A 93 5.69 11.41 -4.42
C ILE A 93 6.14 12.55 -3.50
N GLU A 94 7.09 12.30 -2.61
CA GLU A 94 7.62 13.31 -1.69
C GLU A 94 8.16 14.53 -2.43
N VAL A 95 8.99 14.29 -3.46
CA VAL A 95 9.59 15.36 -4.28
C VAL A 95 8.51 16.20 -4.96
N VAL A 96 7.44 15.58 -5.45
CA VAL A 96 6.32 16.30 -6.07
C VAL A 96 5.52 17.07 -5.02
N GLN A 97 5.31 16.51 -3.84
CA GLN A 97 4.55 17.15 -2.76
C GLN A 97 5.24 18.40 -2.21
N LEU A 98 6.57 18.53 -2.33
CA LEU A 98 7.27 19.80 -2.04
C LEU A 98 6.75 21.00 -2.85
N ALA A 99 6.10 20.75 -4.00
CA ALA A 99 5.50 21.77 -4.85
C ALA A 99 3.98 21.90 -4.67
N ILE A 100 3.36 21.12 -3.79
CA ILE A 100 1.90 21.09 -3.58
C ILE A 100 1.55 21.84 -2.28
N PRO A 101 0.78 22.94 -2.36
CA PRO A 101 0.34 23.67 -1.17
C PRO A 101 -0.41 22.78 -0.17
N GLY A 102 -0.12 22.95 1.11
CA GLY A 102 -0.76 22.21 2.21
C GLY A 102 -0.36 20.74 2.33
N ARG A 103 0.63 20.26 1.56
CA ARG A 103 1.22 18.93 1.73
C ARG A 103 2.54 19.01 2.49
N PHE A 104 2.71 18.11 3.45
CA PHE A 104 3.95 17.96 4.20
C PHE A 104 4.67 16.70 3.71
N SER A 105 5.91 16.88 3.28
CA SER A 105 6.80 15.78 2.88
C SER A 105 7.58 15.33 4.12
N THR A 106 7.48 14.04 4.49
CA THR A 106 8.18 13.51 5.66
C THR A 106 8.85 12.17 5.37
N LEU A 107 10.00 11.95 6.02
CA LEU A 107 10.69 10.66 5.95
C LEU A 107 9.82 9.51 6.48
N SER A 108 8.93 9.79 7.43
CA SER A 108 7.95 8.83 7.95
C SER A 108 7.02 8.29 6.86
N ASP A 109 6.62 9.12 5.90
CA ASP A 109 5.71 8.71 4.81
C ASP A 109 6.42 7.76 3.84
N VAL A 110 7.67 8.06 3.50
CA VAL A 110 8.53 7.13 2.72
C VAL A 110 8.63 5.78 3.39
N ILE A 111 8.87 5.75 4.69
CA ILE A 111 8.99 4.52 5.46
C ILE A 111 7.65 3.78 5.48
N ALA A 112 6.55 4.44 5.83
CA ALA A 112 5.21 3.86 5.91
C ALA A 112 4.77 3.23 4.58
N ASN A 113 4.88 3.99 3.48
CA ASN A 113 4.47 3.56 2.16
C ASN A 113 5.32 2.39 1.65
N THR A 114 6.63 2.43 1.93
CA THR A 114 7.54 1.31 1.61
C THR A 114 7.17 0.06 2.41
N LEU A 115 6.90 0.18 3.72
CA LEU A 115 6.46 -0.93 4.56
C LEU A 115 5.13 -1.53 4.07
N GLY A 116 4.16 -0.69 3.70
CA GLY A 116 2.90 -1.12 3.09
C GLY A 116 3.15 -1.94 1.82
N THR A 117 3.98 -1.43 0.92
CA THR A 117 4.33 -2.13 -0.33
C THR A 117 5.00 -3.48 -0.05
N VAL A 118 5.96 -3.53 0.88
CA VAL A 118 6.63 -4.78 1.29
C VAL A 118 5.62 -5.79 1.85
N LEU A 119 4.73 -5.34 2.74
CA LEU A 119 3.72 -6.19 3.36
C LEU A 119 2.77 -6.78 2.31
N GLY A 120 2.24 -5.94 1.42
CA GLY A 120 1.39 -6.39 0.31
C GLY A 120 2.07 -7.40 -0.61
N ALA A 121 3.33 -7.13 -0.96
CA ALA A 121 4.13 -8.02 -1.81
C ALA A 121 4.39 -9.37 -1.13
N ALA A 122 4.72 -9.35 0.17
CA ALA A 122 4.94 -10.56 0.96
C ALA A 122 3.66 -11.42 1.05
N ILE A 123 2.51 -10.79 1.28
CA ILE A 123 1.20 -11.47 1.30
C ILE A 123 0.93 -12.16 -0.04
N ALA A 124 1.07 -11.44 -1.15
CA ALA A 124 0.84 -11.99 -2.49
C ALA A 124 1.80 -13.15 -2.80
N TRP A 125 3.08 -12.99 -2.48
CA TRP A 125 4.09 -14.03 -2.68
C TRP A 125 3.78 -15.29 -1.88
N ALA A 126 3.41 -15.15 -0.60
CA ALA A 126 3.04 -16.27 0.25
C ALA A 126 1.81 -17.01 -0.29
N ALA A 127 0.81 -16.27 -0.76
CA ALA A 127 -0.39 -16.83 -1.37
C ALA A 127 -0.08 -17.61 -2.66
N LEU A 128 0.77 -17.06 -3.53
CA LEU A 128 1.20 -17.74 -4.77
C LEU A 128 1.98 -19.02 -4.46
N ARG A 129 2.90 -19.00 -3.49
CA ARG A 129 3.66 -20.20 -3.07
C ARG A 129 2.78 -21.31 -2.53
N ARG A 130 1.77 -20.96 -1.73
CA ARG A 130 0.79 -21.94 -1.21
C ARG A 130 0.01 -22.60 -2.35
N ARG A 131 -0.41 -21.84 -3.37
CA ARG A 131 -1.12 -22.37 -4.55
C ARG A 131 -0.26 -23.32 -5.37
N SER A 132 1.01 -22.98 -5.62
CA SER A 132 1.93 -23.85 -6.35
C SER A 132 2.17 -25.18 -5.62
N ARG A 133 2.28 -25.17 -4.29
CA ARG A 133 2.41 -26.39 -3.49
C ARG A 133 1.15 -27.25 -3.50
N ALA A 134 -0.03 -26.66 -3.38
CA ALA A 134 -1.30 -27.39 -3.43
C ALA A 134 -1.58 -28.03 -4.80
N GLY A 135 -1.17 -27.36 -5.89
CA GLY A 135 -1.26 -27.90 -7.25
C GLY A 135 -0.34 -29.10 -7.50
N ALA A 136 0.84 -29.14 -6.87
CA ALA A 136 1.79 -30.24 -6.99
C ALA A 136 1.38 -31.52 -6.25
N ILE A 137 0.44 -31.44 -5.29
CA ILE A 137 0.02 -32.57 -4.45
C ILE A 137 -1.15 -33.36 -5.06
N ARG A 138 -1.88 -32.82 -6.05
CA ARG A 138 -2.95 -33.58 -6.73
C ARG A 138 -2.34 -34.66 -7.64
N PRO A 139 -2.44 -35.96 -7.33
CA PRO A 139 -1.95 -37.02 -8.20
C PRO A 139 -2.86 -37.10 -9.42
N ASP A 140 -2.24 -37.28 -10.58
CA ASP A 140 -2.90 -37.53 -11.85
C ASP A 140 -3.78 -38.79 -11.75
N ARG A 141 -5.11 -38.60 -11.73
CA ARG A 141 -6.10 -39.69 -11.71
C ARG A 141 -6.32 -40.32 -13.09
N SER A 142 -5.54 -39.96 -14.12
CA SER A 142 -5.74 -40.48 -15.48
C SER A 142 -4.92 -41.74 -15.83
N ARG A 143 -4.17 -42.32 -14.87
CA ARG A 143 -3.31 -43.50 -15.10
C ARG A 143 -3.86 -44.85 -14.62
N THR A 144 -5.17 -44.96 -14.39
CA THR A 144 -5.84 -46.26 -14.15
C THR A 144 -7.03 -46.41 -15.07
N ALA A 145 -6.78 -46.82 -16.31
CA ALA A 145 -7.75 -47.41 -17.22
C ALA A 145 -7.01 -48.41 -18.12
#